data_AF-A0A4P9VRG4-F1
#
_entry.id   AF-A0A4P9VRG4-F1
#
_cell.length_a   1.000
_cell.length_b   1.000
_cell.length_c   1.000
_cell.angle_alpha   90.00
_cell.angle_beta   90.00
_cell.angle_gamma   90.00
#
_symmetry.space_group_name_H-M   'P 1'
#
loop_
_entity.id
_entity.type
_entity.pdbx_description
1 polymer ?
#
loop_
_entity_poly.entity_id
_entity_poly.type
_entity_poly.pdbx_seq_one_letter_code
_entity_poly.pdbx_strand_id
1 'polypeptide(L)'
;MSYLHLFLKIVGLVLIICTGYTIYAWSASVDEIEKICKRLNSSHTLEKIKKEIFDSQFASISGPFEDSNQKYFLIYSTYSFGRYTCSLQLREGRVNKAEFDHF
;
A
#
# COMPACT_ATOMS: atom_id res chain seq x y z
N MET A 1 41.73 18.60 11.01
CA MET A 1 40.76 17.76 11.78
C MET A 1 39.33 18.32 11.84
N SER A 2 38.95 19.37 11.08
CA SER A 2 37.61 20.01 11.22
C SER A 2 36.50 19.41 10.33
N TYR A 3 36.86 18.89 9.14
CA TYR A 3 35.87 18.42 8.14
C TYR A 3 35.20 17.10 8.51
N LEU A 4 35.90 16.21 9.22
CA LEU A 4 35.37 14.91 9.63
C LEU A 4 34.19 15.06 10.61
N HIS A 5 34.30 15.96 11.58
CA HIS A 5 33.23 16.25 12.55
C HIS A 5 32.01 16.91 11.89
N LEU A 6 32.23 17.80 10.92
CA LEU A 6 31.15 18.42 10.16
C LEU A 6 30.41 17.39 9.29
N PHE A 7 31.15 16.51 8.62
CA PHE A 7 30.59 15.42 7.82
C PHE A 7 29.75 14.47 8.66
N LEU A 8 30.24 14.03 9.83
CA LEU A 8 29.50 13.17 10.75
C LEU A 8 28.18 13.81 11.23
N LYS A 9 28.16 15.12 11.48
CA LYS A 9 26.92 15.83 11.86
C LYS A 9 25.91 15.89 10.72
N ILE A 10 26.37 16.12 9.48
CA ILE A 10 25.50 16.17 8.30
C ILE A 10 24.92 14.78 8.02
N VAL A 11 25.75 13.74 8.02
CA VAL A 11 25.31 12.35 7.83
C VAL A 11 24.33 11.94 8.94
N GLY A 12 24.63 12.28 10.20
CA GLY A 12 23.73 12.01 11.32
C GLY A 12 22.35 12.67 11.15
N LEU A 13 22.33 13.94 10.74
CA LEU A 13 21.07 14.65 10.48
C LEU A 13 20.29 14.03 9.32
N VAL A 14 20.97 13.67 8.23
CA VAL A 14 20.35 12.99 7.08
C VAL A 14 19.73 11.66 7.51
N LEU A 15 20.45 10.86 8.30
CA LEU A 15 19.95 9.59 8.81
C LEU A 15 18.69 9.75 9.67
N ILE A 16 18.64 10.77 10.53
CA ILE A 16 17.45 11.06 11.35
C ILE A 16 16.26 11.43 10.46
N ILE A 17 16.46 12.31 9.48
CA ILE A 17 15.41 12.71 8.54
C ILE A 17 14.91 11.51 7.73
N CYS A 18 15.82 10.70 7.19
CA CYS A 18 15.48 9.50 6.44
C CYS A 18 14.68 8.51 7.29
N THR A 19 15.08 8.30 8.55
CA THR A 19 14.38 7.40 9.48
C THR A 19 12.99 7.93 9.83
N GLY A 20 12.85 9.24 10.06
CA GLY A 20 11.55 9.85 10.28
C GLY A 20 10.63 9.70 9.07
N TYR A 21 11.16 9.92 7.87
CA TYR A 21 10.40 9.75 6.63
C TYR A 21 9.98 8.30 6.40
N THR A 22 10.84 7.32 6.64
CA THR A 22 10.48 5.90 6.46
C THR A 22 9.39 5.46 7.43
N ILE A 23 9.44 5.90 8.71
CA ILE A 23 8.37 5.61 9.68
C ILE A 23 7.04 6.26 9.26
N TYR A 24 7.09 7.51 8.79
CA TYR A 24 5.91 8.21 8.29
C TYR A 24 5.32 7.51 7.06
N ALA A 25 6.14 7.21 6.06
CA ALA A 25 5.72 6.54 4.82
C ALA A 25 5.18 5.13 5.10
N TRP A 26 5.77 4.42 6.07
CA TRP A 26 5.28 3.13 6.53
C TRP A 26 3.86 3.24 7.07
N SER A 27 3.64 4.16 8.02
CA SER A 27 2.33 4.36 8.67
C SER A 27 1.28 4.85 7.68
N ALA A 28 1.62 5.84 6.85
CA ALA A 28 0.74 6.37 5.82
C ALA A 28 0.30 5.28 4.82
N SER A 29 1.21 4.36 4.47
CA SER A 29 0.90 3.25 3.57
C SER A 29 -0.07 2.25 4.19
N VAL A 30 0.02 1.99 5.49
CA VAL A 30 -0.96 1.14 6.21
C VAL A 30 -2.35 1.79 6.19
N ASP A 31 -2.43 3.04 6.62
CA ASP A 31 -3.68 3.80 6.67
C ASP A 31 -4.37 3.87 5.29
N GLU A 32 -3.58 4.00 4.23
CA GLU A 32 -4.10 4.11 2.87
C GLU A 32 -4.68 2.79 2.36
N ILE A 33 -3.99 1.65 2.57
CA ILE A 33 -4.55 0.34 2.20
C ILE A 33 -5.83 0.06 3.00
N GLU A 34 -5.85 0.38 4.29
CA GLU A 34 -7.03 0.18 5.12
C GLU A 34 -8.21 1.04 4.63
N LYS A 35 -7.96 2.31 4.28
CA LYS A 35 -8.97 3.21 3.71
C LYS A 35 -9.49 2.72 2.37
N ILE A 36 -8.60 2.28 1.49
CA ILE A 36 -8.97 1.69 0.20
C ILE A 36 -9.84 0.47 0.46
N CYS A 37 -9.41 -0.45 1.31
CA CYS A 37 -10.17 -1.68 1.60
C CYS A 37 -11.57 -1.40 2.15
N LYS A 38 -11.68 -0.48 3.10
CA LYS A 38 -12.96 -0.04 3.67
C LYS A 38 -13.88 0.61 2.63
N ARG A 39 -13.34 1.40 1.71
CA ARG A 39 -14.10 2.09 0.66
C ARG A 39 -14.64 1.12 -0.40
N LEU A 40 -13.91 0.04 -0.66
CA LEU A 40 -14.25 -0.92 -1.72
C LEU A 40 -15.36 -1.91 -1.35
N ASN A 41 -15.92 -1.80 -0.14
CA ASN A 41 -16.71 -2.87 0.46
C ASN A 41 -18.09 -3.13 -0.19
N SER A 42 -18.50 -2.43 -1.27
CA SER A 42 -19.59 -2.85 -2.17
C SER A 42 -19.70 -1.96 -3.42
N SER A 43 -20.00 -2.56 -4.58
CA SER A 43 -20.45 -1.90 -5.83
C SER A 43 -19.43 -1.07 -6.64
N HIS A 44 -18.15 -1.08 -6.28
CA HIS A 44 -17.11 -0.46 -7.10
C HIS A 44 -16.67 -1.38 -8.24
N THR A 45 -16.53 -0.82 -9.44
CA THR A 45 -15.97 -1.51 -10.62
C THR A 45 -14.44 -1.51 -10.53
N LEU A 46 -13.80 -2.58 -10.97
CA LEU A 46 -12.33 -2.75 -10.98
C LEU A 46 -11.58 -1.54 -11.57
N GLU A 47 -12.10 -0.88 -12.61
CA GLU A 47 -11.45 0.30 -13.20
C GLU A 47 -11.29 1.47 -12.22
N LYS A 48 -12.32 1.72 -11.40
CA LYS A 48 -12.29 2.78 -10.40
C LYS A 48 -11.25 2.48 -9.31
N ILE A 49 -11.13 1.20 -8.95
CA ILE A 49 -10.16 0.70 -7.98
C ILE A 49 -8.74 0.85 -8.51
N LYS A 50 -8.51 0.41 -9.75
CA LYS A 50 -7.21 0.57 -10.40
C LYS A 50 -6.82 2.04 -10.46
N LYS A 51 -7.72 2.94 -10.84
CA LYS A 51 -7.45 4.38 -10.89
C LYS A 51 -7.03 4.91 -9.51
N GLU A 52 -7.76 4.58 -8.46
CA GLU A 52 -7.46 5.00 -7.08
C GLU A 52 -6.10 4.48 -6.59
N ILE A 53 -5.71 3.27 -6.99
CA ILE A 53 -4.41 2.68 -6.65
C ILE A 53 -3.28 3.26 -7.52
N PHE A 54 -3.53 3.53 -8.80
CA PHE A 54 -2.55 4.16 -9.70
C PHE A 54 -2.21 5.59 -9.26
N ASP A 55 -3.18 6.31 -8.70
CA ASP A 55 -2.97 7.64 -8.14
C ASP A 55 -2.27 7.59 -6.76
N SER A 56 -2.16 6.41 -6.14
CA SER A 56 -1.49 6.18 -4.87
C SER A 56 -0.02 5.82 -5.04
N GLN A 57 0.86 6.52 -4.33
CA GLN A 57 2.27 6.11 -4.22
C GLN A 57 2.51 5.00 -3.18
N PHE A 58 1.51 4.69 -2.36
CA PHE A 58 1.64 3.84 -1.18
C PHE A 58 0.96 2.47 -1.34
N ALA A 59 0.21 2.28 -2.41
CA ALA A 59 -0.50 1.05 -2.73
C ALA A 59 -0.06 0.48 -4.08
N SER A 60 -0.17 -0.83 -4.21
CA SER A 60 0.03 -1.55 -5.47
C SER A 60 -0.99 -2.67 -5.57
N ILE A 61 -1.34 -3.07 -6.79
CA ILE A 61 -2.30 -4.12 -7.05
C ILE A 61 -1.66 -5.26 -7.85
N SER A 62 -1.95 -6.49 -7.45
CA SER A 62 -1.55 -7.72 -8.12
C SER A 62 -2.79 -8.56 -8.46
N GLY A 63 -2.71 -9.35 -9.53
CA GLY A 63 -3.81 -10.17 -10.06
C GLY A 63 -4.11 -9.87 -11.55
N PRO A 64 -5.17 -10.47 -12.12
CA PRO A 64 -6.14 -11.35 -11.47
C PRO A 64 -5.58 -12.72 -11.11
N PHE A 65 -5.97 -13.25 -9.95
CA PHE A 65 -5.86 -14.66 -9.62
C PHE A 65 -7.23 -15.30 -9.84
N GLU A 66 -7.31 -16.36 -10.64
CA GLU A 66 -8.58 -17.06 -10.89
C GLU A 66 -8.66 -18.31 -10.01
N ASP A 67 -9.74 -18.41 -9.24
CA ASP A 67 -10.12 -19.65 -8.55
C ASP A 67 -11.61 -19.90 -8.80
N SER A 68 -11.93 -21.02 -9.43
CA SER A 68 -13.30 -21.55 -9.52
C SER A 68 -14.36 -20.51 -9.94
N ASN A 69 -14.10 -19.81 -11.04
CA ASN A 69 -14.96 -18.77 -11.64
C ASN A 69 -15.03 -17.43 -10.88
N GLN A 70 -14.17 -17.23 -9.87
CA GLN A 70 -14.04 -15.99 -9.12
C GLN A 70 -12.67 -15.37 -9.41
N LYS A 71 -12.65 -14.03 -9.55
CA LYS A 71 -11.42 -13.28 -9.80
C LYS A 71 -10.99 -12.57 -8.54
N TYR A 72 -9.77 -12.82 -8.11
CA TYR A 72 -9.18 -12.18 -6.94
C TYR A 72 -8.13 -11.16 -7.37
N PHE A 73 -8.11 -10.04 -6.67
CA PHE A 73 -7.05 -9.04 -6.76
C PHE A 73 -6.48 -8.82 -5.38
N LEU A 74 -5.17 -8.67 -5.28
CA LEU A 74 -4.48 -8.38 -4.04
C LEU A 74 -3.94 -6.96 -4.12
N ILE A 75 -4.48 -6.07 -3.30
CA ILE A 75 -3.89 -4.75 -3.09
C ILE A 75 -2.94 -4.88 -1.91
N TYR A 76 -1.74 -4.33 -2.02
CA TYR A 76 -0.76 -4.39 -0.96
C TYR A 76 -0.02 -3.06 -0.85
N SER A 77 0.45 -2.78 0.35
CA SER A 77 1.24 -1.61 0.66
C SER A 77 2.67 -1.72 0.14
N THR A 78 3.16 -0.67 -0.52
CA THR A 78 4.53 -0.64 -1.05
C THR A 78 5.55 -0.36 0.07
N TYR A 79 5.28 0.60 0.95
CA TYR A 79 6.21 1.03 2.00
C TYR A 79 6.16 0.15 3.25
N SER A 80 5.10 -0.65 3.44
CA SER A 80 5.07 -1.71 4.47
C SER A 80 5.42 -3.09 3.94
N PHE A 81 6.13 -3.15 2.80
CA PHE A 81 6.68 -4.39 2.22
C PHE A 81 5.62 -5.48 2.02
N GLY A 82 4.39 -5.08 1.68
CA GLY A 82 3.27 -6.00 1.50
C GLY A 82 2.79 -6.69 2.77
N ARG A 83 3.20 -6.25 3.97
CA ARG A 83 2.66 -6.80 5.24
C ARG A 83 1.18 -6.51 5.44
N TYR A 84 0.68 -5.46 4.79
CA TYR A 84 -0.73 -5.10 4.86
C TYR A 84 -1.32 -5.23 3.48
N THR A 85 -2.37 -6.03 3.39
CA THR A 85 -3.00 -6.34 2.11
C THR A 85 -4.50 -6.19 2.20
N CYS A 86 -5.13 -5.86 1.09
CA CYS A 86 -6.56 -5.96 0.90
C CYS A 86 -6.83 -6.94 -0.23
N SER A 87 -7.43 -8.07 0.10
CA SER A 87 -7.90 -9.03 -0.88
C SER A 87 -9.27 -8.59 -1.40
N LEU A 88 -9.42 -8.56 -2.72
CA LEU A 88 -10.65 -8.21 -3.40
C LEU A 88 -11.15 -9.42 -4.17
N GLN A 89 -12.37 -9.84 -3.88
CA GLN A 89 -13.08 -10.84 -4.66
C GLN A 89 -14.04 -10.12 -5.61
N LEU A 90 -13.89 -10.38 -6.91
CA LEU A 90 -14.80 -9.90 -7.95
C LEU A 90 -15.76 -11.00 -8.37
N ARG A 91 -17.02 -10.63 -8.51
CA ARG A 91 -18.07 -11.43 -9.15
C ARG A 91 -18.70 -10.57 -10.24
N GLU A 92 -18.78 -11.08 -11.46
CA GLU A 92 -19.39 -10.37 -12.61
C GLU A 92 -18.79 -8.95 -12.85
N GLY A 93 -17.50 -8.77 -12.57
CA GLY A 93 -16.79 -7.49 -12.78
C GLY A 93 -16.98 -6.45 -11.68
N ARG A 94 -17.67 -6.78 -10.59
CA ARG A 94 -17.88 -5.91 -9.41
C ARG A 94 -17.26 -6.52 -8.16
N VAL A 95 -16.86 -5.67 -7.21
CA VAL A 95 -16.39 -6.14 -5.90
C VAL A 95 -17.56 -6.77 -5.15
N ASN A 96 -17.38 -8.05 -4.83
CA ASN A 96 -18.28 -8.86 -4.02
C ASN A 96 -17.84 -8.86 -2.55
N LYS A 97 -16.52 -8.94 -2.30
CA LYS A 97 -15.93 -8.93 -0.96
C LYS A 97 -14.59 -8.20 -1.00
N ALA A 98 -14.32 -7.41 0.03
CA ALA A 98 -13.01 -6.83 0.30
C ALA A 98 -12.61 -7.20 1.74
N GLU A 99 -11.39 -7.72 1.93
CA GLU A 99 -10.91 -8.17 3.24
C GLU A 99 -9.50 -7.63 3.47
N PHE A 100 -9.33 -6.95 4.60
CA PHE A 100 -8.06 -6.37 5.00
C PHE A 100 -7.32 -7.35 5.90
N ASP A 101 -6.14 -7.75 5.46
CA ASP A 101 -5.30 -8.74 6.12
C ASP A 101 -3.94 -8.15 6.48
N HIS A 102 -3.32 -8.71 7.52
CA HIS A 102 -1.96 -8.41 7.93
C HIS A 102 -1.15 -9.70 8.07
N PHE A 103 0.06 -9.71 7.51
CA PHE A 103 1.02 -10.84 7.54
C PHE A 103 2.13 -10.63 8.57
#